data_AF-A0A7S0NWL7-F1
#
_entry.id   AF-A0A7S0NWL7-F1
#
_cell.length_a   1.000
_cell.length_b   1.000
_cell.length_c   1.000
_cell.angle_alpha   90.00
_cell.angle_beta   90.00
_cell.angle_gamma   90.00
#
_symmetry.space_group_name_H-M   'P 1'
#
loop_
_entity.id
_entity.type
_entity.pdbx_description
1 polymer ?
#
loop_
_entity_poly.entity_id
_entity_poly.type
_entity_poly.pdbx_seq_one_letter_code
_entity_poly.pdbx_strand_id
1 'polypeptide(L)'
;MGFTVCVTTASATPLHVDRRVAAFLRKFLRSVGRMGRASFSANLAAAVANTLRDDHNLAEEVQRVAGEIASRQYVWDRAEQQAAAMRGIEQSEFCGWAKRTLLGEGRRALCVHAHEGSLTPEQAASQPVPNGAVNVPHEGAGQFRAKLQVYRQVERAMPAVQVQGQ
;
A
#
# COMPACT_ATOMS: atom_id res chain seq x y z
N MET A 1 -4.52 -4.24 -1.68
CA MET A 1 -3.84 -3.43 -0.65
C MET A 1 -2.34 -3.56 -0.83
N GLY A 2 -1.61 -2.46 -0.70
CA GLY A 2 -0.16 -2.40 -0.85
C GLY A 2 0.42 -1.37 0.11
N PHE A 3 1.74 -1.37 0.27
CA PHE A 3 2.47 -0.41 1.07
C PHE A 3 3.58 0.18 0.21
N THR A 4 3.70 1.50 0.20
CA THR A 4 4.66 2.23 -0.62
C THR A 4 5.57 3.05 0.26
N VAL A 5 6.87 3.01 -0.01
CA VAL A 5 7.87 3.90 0.58
C VAL A 5 8.45 4.74 -0.56
N CYS A 6 8.31 6.05 -0.48
CA CYS A 6 8.91 6.99 -1.42
C CYS A 6 10.07 7.70 -0.73
N VAL A 7 11.23 7.74 -1.37
CA VAL A 7 12.44 8.40 -0.87
C VAL A 7 13.07 9.18 -2.01
N THR A 8 13.29 10.46 -1.78
CA THR A 8 14.07 11.32 -2.69
C THR A 8 15.38 11.68 -2.00
N THR A 9 16.50 11.50 -2.70
CA THR A 9 17.83 11.76 -2.14
C THR A 9 18.81 12.16 -3.25
N ALA A 10 19.70 13.09 -2.95
CA ALA A 10 20.78 13.52 -3.84
C ALA A 10 22.11 12.80 -3.55
N SER A 11 22.20 12.05 -2.45
CA SER A 11 23.49 11.55 -1.92
C SER A 11 23.61 10.04 -1.85
N ALA A 12 22.53 9.30 -2.14
CA ALA A 12 22.54 7.84 -2.09
C ALA A 12 22.03 7.24 -3.38
N THR A 13 22.63 6.11 -3.78
CA THR A 13 22.17 5.34 -4.92
C THR A 13 20.83 4.64 -4.61
N PRO A 14 20.00 4.34 -5.61
CA PRO A 14 18.72 3.65 -5.38
C PRO A 14 18.87 2.30 -4.67
N LEU A 15 19.91 1.52 -5.00
CA LEU A 15 20.18 0.26 -4.29
C LEU A 15 20.54 0.47 -2.82
N HIS A 16 21.26 1.55 -2.50
CA HIS A 16 21.52 1.89 -1.10
C HIS A 16 20.20 2.18 -0.38
N VAL A 17 19.32 2.97 -1.00
CA VAL A 17 17.99 3.29 -0.46
C VAL A 17 17.17 2.01 -0.24
N ASP A 18 17.09 1.10 -1.22
CA ASP A 18 16.37 -0.17 -1.09
C ASP A 18 16.86 -0.99 0.12
N ARG A 19 18.17 -1.08 0.32
CA ARG A 19 18.78 -1.78 1.46
C ARG A 19 18.40 -1.13 2.79
N ARG A 20 18.38 0.21 2.84
CA ARG A 20 17.97 0.97 4.03
C ARG A 20 16.49 0.82 4.33
N VAL A 21 15.63 0.83 3.31
CA VAL A 21 14.19 0.56 3.45
C VAL A 21 13.95 -0.85 3.99
N ALA A 22 14.62 -1.87 3.44
CA ALA A 22 14.51 -3.23 3.93
C ALA A 22 14.99 -3.37 5.40
N ALA A 23 16.07 -2.69 5.77
CA ALA A 23 16.55 -2.65 7.16
C ALA A 23 15.57 -1.94 8.09
N PHE A 24 14.99 -0.82 7.65
CA PHE A 24 13.96 -0.09 8.36
C PHE A 24 12.75 -0.99 8.63
N LEU A 25 12.22 -1.69 7.62
CA LEU A 25 11.05 -2.57 7.78
C LEU A 25 11.31 -3.67 8.81
N ARG A 26 12.50 -4.31 8.79
CA ARG A 26 12.88 -5.30 9.80
C ARG A 26 12.90 -4.71 11.21
N LYS A 27 13.47 -3.50 11.37
CA LYS A 27 13.55 -2.82 12.67
C LYS A 27 12.16 -2.39 13.14
N PHE A 28 11.35 -1.84 12.24
CA PHE A 28 9.99 -1.40 12.51
C PHE A 28 9.12 -2.56 13.01
N LEU A 29 9.06 -3.69 12.28
CA LEU A 29 8.25 -4.83 12.70
C LEU A 29 8.74 -5.47 14.00
N ARG A 30 10.05 -5.45 14.26
CA ARG A 30 10.59 -5.85 15.56
C ARG A 30 10.14 -4.90 16.68
N SER A 31 10.14 -3.59 16.42
CA SER A 31 9.67 -2.59 17.38
C SER A 31 8.19 -2.75 17.67
N VAL A 32 7.37 -2.97 16.64
CA VAL A 32 5.93 -3.21 16.82
C VAL A 32 5.71 -4.48 17.63
N GLY A 33 6.42 -5.57 17.35
CA GLY A 33 6.28 -6.82 18.10
C GLY A 33 6.76 -6.76 19.56
N ARG A 34 7.58 -5.77 19.92
CA ARG A 34 8.05 -5.52 21.31
C ARG A 34 7.28 -4.41 22.01
N MET A 35 6.40 -3.73 21.29
CA MET A 35 5.58 -2.65 21.84
C MET A 35 4.63 -3.20 22.89
N GLY A 36 4.46 -2.49 24.00
CA GLY A 36 3.49 -2.87 25.03
C GLY A 36 2.06 -2.81 24.50
N ARG A 37 1.19 -3.67 25.03
CA ARG A 37 -0.22 -3.78 24.64
C ARG A 37 -0.96 -2.43 24.69
N ALA A 38 -0.70 -1.61 25.71
CA ALA A 38 -1.31 -0.29 25.83
C ALA A 38 -0.92 0.65 24.67
N SER A 39 0.35 0.69 24.31
CA SER A 39 0.83 1.51 23.18
C SER A 39 0.31 0.99 21.84
N PHE A 40 0.23 -0.34 21.66
CA PHE A 40 -0.38 -0.91 20.46
C PHE A 40 -1.87 -0.53 20.36
N SER A 41 -2.61 -0.67 21.46
CA SER A 41 -4.02 -0.28 21.54
C SER A 41 -4.23 1.21 21.27
N ALA A 42 -3.34 2.08 21.75
CA ALA A 42 -3.41 3.51 21.49
C ALA A 42 -3.18 3.83 20.00
N ASN A 43 -2.19 3.19 19.37
CA ASN A 43 -1.96 3.33 17.93
C ASN A 43 -3.15 2.80 17.11
N LEU A 44 -3.74 1.69 17.53
CA LEU A 44 -4.93 1.13 16.86
C LEU A 44 -6.13 2.08 16.98
N ALA A 45 -6.36 2.64 18.17
CA ALA A 45 -7.42 3.64 18.40
C ALA A 45 -7.21 4.90 17.55
N ALA A 46 -5.97 5.39 17.45
CA ALA A 46 -5.64 6.53 16.59
C ALA A 46 -5.86 6.21 15.10
N ALA A 47 -5.49 5.00 14.66
CA ALA A 47 -5.73 4.57 13.28
C ALA A 47 -7.24 4.44 12.96
N VAL A 48 -8.04 3.92 13.91
CA VAL A 48 -9.50 3.86 13.79
C VAL A 48 -10.10 5.27 13.73
N ALA A 49 -9.67 6.18 14.60
CA ALA A 49 -10.14 7.56 14.59
C ALA A 49 -9.81 8.28 13.27
N ASN A 50 -8.61 8.07 12.73
CA ASN A 50 -8.23 8.62 11.42
C ASN A 50 -9.07 8.05 10.27
N THR A 51 -9.51 6.80 10.38
CA THR A 51 -10.36 6.14 9.38
C THR A 51 -11.79 6.69 9.40
N LEU A 52 -12.29 7.06 10.58
CA LEU A 52 -13.63 7.62 10.80
C LEU A 52 -13.67 9.15 10.74
N ARG A 53 -12.57 9.80 10.33
CA ARG A 53 -12.51 11.25 10.29
C ARG A 53 -13.44 11.76 9.19
N ASP A 54 -14.33 12.67 9.56
CA ASP A 54 -15.26 13.31 8.62
C ASP A 54 -14.52 14.06 7.50
N ASP A 55 -15.18 14.16 6.35
CA ASP A 55 -14.73 14.98 5.22
C ASP A 55 -14.75 16.47 5.64
N HIS A 56 -13.64 17.20 5.40
CA HIS A 56 -13.54 18.60 5.83
C HIS A 56 -14.34 19.56 4.95
N ASN A 57 -14.67 19.13 3.74
CA ASN A 57 -15.35 19.93 2.73
C ASN A 57 -16.07 19.03 1.72
N LEU A 58 -16.98 19.63 0.95
CA LEU A 58 -17.78 18.92 -0.06
C LEU A 58 -16.91 18.26 -1.15
N ALA A 59 -15.73 18.80 -1.47
CA ALA A 59 -14.87 18.21 -2.48
C ALA A 59 -14.31 16.85 -2.04
N GLU A 60 -13.96 16.71 -0.75
CA GLU A 60 -13.54 15.44 -0.15
C GLU A 60 -14.69 14.42 -0.17
N GLU A 61 -15.90 14.83 0.19
CA GLU A 61 -17.09 13.99 0.13
C GLU A 61 -17.37 13.49 -1.30
N VAL A 62 -17.36 14.41 -2.27
CA VAL A 62 -17.54 14.08 -3.69
C VAL A 62 -16.45 13.12 -4.17
N GLN A 63 -15.19 13.33 -3.79
CA GLN A 63 -14.09 12.45 -4.15
C GLN A 63 -14.29 11.03 -3.59
N ARG A 64 -14.73 10.91 -2.32
CA ARG A 64 -15.04 9.63 -1.68
C ARG A 64 -16.16 8.89 -2.41
N VAL A 65 -17.28 9.58 -2.67
CA VAL A 65 -18.45 9.01 -3.37
C VAL A 65 -18.09 8.64 -4.82
N ALA A 66 -17.40 9.51 -5.54
CA ALA A 66 -16.95 9.25 -6.91
C ALA A 66 -16.02 8.03 -6.98
N GLY A 67 -15.17 7.82 -5.98
CA GLY A 67 -14.33 6.63 -5.86
C GLY A 67 -15.12 5.33 -5.77
N GLU A 68 -16.20 5.29 -4.98
CA GLU A 68 -17.09 4.13 -4.87
C GLU A 68 -17.84 3.84 -6.17
N ILE A 69 -18.29 4.89 -6.86
CA ILE A 69 -18.97 4.78 -8.16
C ILE A 69 -18.01 4.28 -9.24
N ALA A 70 -16.85 4.92 -9.37
CA ALA A 70 -15.84 4.60 -10.37
C ALA A 70 -15.31 3.16 -10.20
N SER A 71 -15.16 2.71 -8.95
CA SER A 71 -14.73 1.34 -8.64
C SER A 71 -15.87 0.31 -8.62
N ARG A 72 -17.12 0.74 -8.84
CA ARG A 72 -18.35 -0.08 -8.80
C ARG A 72 -18.44 -0.92 -7.53
N GLN A 73 -18.08 -0.32 -6.39
CA GLN A 73 -18.14 -0.98 -5.10
C GLN A 73 -19.37 -0.57 -4.31
N TYR A 74 -19.79 0.70 -4.41
CA TYR A 74 -21.01 1.22 -3.77
C TYR A 74 -21.07 0.93 -2.25
N VAL A 75 -19.92 0.92 -1.57
CA VAL A 75 -19.85 0.71 -0.11
C VAL A 75 -19.78 2.07 0.56
N TRP A 76 -20.95 2.65 0.84
CA TRP A 76 -21.05 4.02 1.36
C TRP A 76 -20.58 4.15 2.81
N ASP A 77 -20.70 3.08 3.59
CA ASP A 77 -20.28 2.92 4.99
C ASP A 77 -18.90 2.23 5.11
N ARG A 78 -18.03 2.41 4.10
CA ARG A 78 -16.73 1.73 4.05
C ARG A 78 -15.87 2.06 5.27
N ALA A 79 -15.88 3.31 5.71
CA ALA A 79 -15.07 3.77 6.84
C ALA A 79 -15.48 3.05 8.12
N GLU A 80 -16.78 2.88 8.36
CA GLU A 80 -17.37 2.20 9.50
C GLU A 80 -17.04 0.71 9.48
N GLN A 81 -17.20 0.06 8.33
CA GLN A 81 -16.84 -1.36 8.16
C GLN A 81 -15.34 -1.60 8.37
N GLN A 82 -14.49 -0.71 7.85
CA GLN A 82 -13.04 -0.78 8.05
C GLN A 82 -12.66 -0.56 9.51
N ALA A 83 -13.24 0.45 10.16
CA ALA A 83 -13.03 0.73 11.58
C ALA A 83 -13.45 -0.45 12.46
N ALA A 84 -14.59 -1.09 12.17
CA ALA A 84 -15.04 -2.28 12.87
C ALA A 84 -14.05 -3.44 12.73
N ALA A 85 -13.56 -3.71 11.52
CA ALA A 85 -12.55 -4.73 11.27
C ALA A 85 -11.22 -4.41 11.97
N MET A 86 -10.79 -3.15 11.96
CA MET A 86 -9.56 -2.71 12.62
C MET A 86 -9.57 -2.95 14.12
N ARG A 87 -10.70 -2.72 14.80
CA ARG A 87 -10.83 -2.95 16.25
C ARG A 87 -10.58 -4.41 16.65
N GLY A 88 -10.78 -5.36 15.74
CA GLY A 88 -10.52 -6.78 15.96
C GLY A 88 -9.07 -7.23 15.73
N ILE A 89 -8.18 -6.34 15.28
CA ILE A 89 -6.81 -6.73 14.92
C ILE A 89 -5.96 -6.98 16.16
N GLU A 90 -5.42 -8.20 16.29
CA GLU A 90 -4.42 -8.51 17.30
C GLU A 90 -3.00 -8.13 16.85
N GLN A 91 -2.16 -7.72 17.81
CA GLN A 91 -0.76 -7.35 17.55
C GLN A 91 0.05 -8.50 16.95
N SER A 92 -0.19 -9.72 17.42
CA SER A 92 0.41 -10.98 16.94
C SER A 92 0.06 -11.22 15.47
N GLU A 93 -1.22 -11.12 15.12
CA GLU A 93 -1.75 -11.29 13.77
C GLU A 93 -1.20 -10.21 12.83
N PHE A 94 -1.24 -8.95 13.22
CA PHE A 94 -0.67 -7.84 12.46
C PHE A 94 0.82 -8.09 12.17
N CYS A 95 1.60 -8.43 13.20
CA CYS A 95 3.02 -8.71 13.05
C CYS A 95 3.28 -9.91 12.15
N GLY A 96 2.48 -10.98 12.28
CA GLY A 96 2.56 -12.17 11.44
C GLY A 96 2.28 -11.86 9.98
N TRP A 97 1.16 -11.17 9.71
CA TRP A 97 0.79 -10.72 8.38
C TRP A 97 1.85 -9.80 7.77
N ALA A 98 2.32 -8.79 8.50
CA ALA A 98 3.28 -7.82 8.00
C ALA A 98 4.64 -8.45 7.71
N LYS A 99 5.11 -9.38 8.55
CA LYS A 99 6.34 -10.15 8.29
C LYS A 99 6.21 -10.97 7.00
N ARG A 100 5.12 -11.73 6.84
CA ARG A 100 4.89 -12.55 5.63
C ARG A 100 4.81 -11.68 4.37
N THR A 101 4.07 -10.58 4.44
CA THR A 101 3.76 -9.75 3.26
C THR A 101 4.92 -8.84 2.85
N LEU A 102 5.63 -8.24 3.82
CA LEU A 102 6.68 -7.24 3.54
C LEU A 102 8.09 -7.83 3.50
N LEU A 103 8.34 -8.93 4.21
CA LEU A 103 9.68 -9.52 4.40
C LEU A 103 9.78 -11.00 4.02
N GLY A 104 8.66 -11.71 3.84
CA GLY A 104 8.64 -13.14 3.59
C GLY A 104 9.09 -13.52 2.18
N GLU A 105 9.31 -14.82 1.96
CA GLU A 105 9.78 -15.38 0.69
C GLU A 105 8.78 -15.21 -0.46
N GLY A 106 7.49 -15.07 -0.15
CA GLY A 106 6.42 -14.80 -1.11
C GLY A 106 6.11 -13.31 -1.33
N ARG A 107 6.95 -12.39 -0.82
CA ARG A 107 6.69 -10.95 -0.95
C ARG A 107 6.67 -10.52 -2.41
N ARG A 108 5.69 -9.72 -2.79
CA ARG A 108 5.63 -9.05 -4.09
C ARG A 108 6.10 -7.61 -3.91
N ALA A 109 7.27 -7.29 -4.46
CA ALA A 109 7.87 -5.95 -4.37
C ALA A 109 8.08 -5.37 -5.77
N LEU A 110 7.73 -4.10 -5.93
CA LEU A 110 8.05 -3.29 -7.10
C LEU A 110 8.87 -2.09 -6.61
N CYS A 111 10.08 -1.95 -7.14
CA CYS A 111 10.92 -0.78 -6.91
C CYS A 111 11.01 0.03 -8.21
N VAL A 112 10.78 1.34 -8.10
CA VAL A 112 10.96 2.27 -9.22
C VAL A 112 12.14 3.18 -8.86
N HIS A 113 13.19 3.12 -9.66
CA HIS A 113 14.37 3.96 -9.49
C HIS A 113 14.30 5.13 -10.46
N ALA A 114 14.14 6.34 -9.91
CA ALA A 114 14.24 7.57 -10.67
C ALA A 114 15.63 8.17 -10.47
N HIS A 115 16.28 8.57 -11.56
CA HIS A 115 17.61 9.17 -11.56
C HIS A 115 17.52 10.62 -12.03
N GLU A 116 18.40 11.47 -11.51
CA GLU A 116 18.59 12.82 -12.04
C GLU A 116 19.32 12.72 -13.40
N GLY A 117 18.76 13.39 -14.41
CA GLY A 117 19.21 13.26 -15.80
C GLY A 117 18.66 12.01 -16.50
N SER A 118 19.09 11.82 -17.75
CA SER A 118 18.72 10.63 -18.54
C SER A 118 19.89 9.66 -18.55
N LEU A 119 19.70 8.49 -17.95
CA LEU A 119 20.61 7.36 -18.18
C LEU A 119 20.37 6.81 -19.58
N THR A 120 21.43 6.37 -20.26
CA THR A 120 21.25 5.57 -21.47
C THR A 120 20.64 4.20 -21.11
N PRO A 121 19.97 3.51 -22.04
CA PRO A 121 19.41 2.17 -21.77
C PRO A 121 20.44 1.17 -21.23
N GLU A 122 21.67 1.24 -21.71
CA GLU A 122 22.80 0.40 -21.28
C GLU A 122 23.21 0.68 -19.82
N GLN A 123 23.25 1.96 -19.45
CA GLN A 123 23.55 2.41 -18.08
C GLN A 123 22.42 2.04 -17.11
N ALA A 124 21.16 2.13 -17.57
CA ALA A 124 19.99 1.72 -16.79
C ALA A 124 19.95 0.21 -16.57
N ALA A 125 20.24 -0.58 -17.61
CA ALA A 125 20.30 -2.04 -17.54
C ALA A 125 21.42 -2.54 -16.61
N SER A 126 22.53 -1.79 -16.56
CA SER A 126 23.69 -2.10 -15.72
C SER A 126 23.54 -1.65 -14.26
N GLN A 127 22.44 -0.97 -13.90
CA GLN A 127 22.23 -0.58 -12.50
C GLN A 127 22.12 -1.81 -11.60
N PRO A 128 22.78 -1.78 -10.43
CA PRO A 128 22.76 -2.92 -9.54
C PRO A 128 21.38 -3.02 -8.88
N VAL A 129 20.74 -4.19 -8.98
CA VAL A 129 19.43 -4.45 -8.41
C VAL A 129 19.53 -5.26 -7.10
N PRO A 130 18.50 -5.23 -6.24
CA PRO A 130 18.43 -6.11 -5.09
C PRO A 130 18.54 -7.60 -5.48
N ASN A 131 19.07 -8.44 -4.58
CA ASN A 131 19.21 -9.87 -4.86
C ASN A 131 17.84 -10.53 -5.18
N GLY A 132 17.80 -11.33 -6.26
CA GLY A 132 16.58 -11.96 -6.77
C GLY A 132 15.61 -11.02 -7.51
N ALA A 133 15.95 -9.74 -7.66
CA ALA A 133 15.18 -8.81 -8.49
C ALA A 133 15.58 -8.91 -9.96
N VAL A 134 14.63 -8.61 -10.84
CA VAL A 134 14.85 -8.52 -12.29
C VAL A 134 14.74 -7.05 -12.68
N ASN A 135 15.76 -6.54 -13.38
CA ASN A 135 15.69 -5.20 -13.97
C ASN A 135 14.74 -5.26 -15.18
N VAL A 136 13.72 -4.40 -15.16
CA VAL A 136 12.77 -4.26 -16.27
C VAL A 136 12.93 -2.84 -16.82
N PRO A 137 13.63 -2.65 -17.96
CA PRO A 137 13.74 -1.34 -18.57
C PRO A 137 12.36 -0.86 -19.02
N HIS A 138 12.17 0.46 -19.08
CA HIS A 138 10.89 1.09 -19.42
C HIS A 138 10.29 0.55 -20.73
N GLU A 139 11.10 0.37 -21.77
CA GLU A 139 10.70 -0.18 -23.07
C GLU A 139 10.16 -1.62 -22.97
N GLY A 140 10.64 -2.40 -22.00
CA GLY A 140 10.20 -3.77 -21.73
C GLY A 140 9.01 -3.88 -20.77
N ALA A 141 8.53 -2.77 -20.18
CA ALA A 141 7.50 -2.78 -19.15
C ALA A 141 6.16 -3.37 -19.64
N GLY A 142 5.79 -3.13 -20.90
CA GLY A 142 4.58 -3.70 -21.50
C GLY A 142 4.63 -5.23 -21.61
N GLN A 143 5.77 -5.77 -22.06
CA GLN A 143 5.99 -7.22 -22.18
C GLN A 143 6.05 -7.88 -20.80
N PHE A 144 6.64 -7.20 -19.81
CA PHE A 144 6.64 -7.66 -18.44
C PHE A 144 5.23 -7.70 -17.86
N ARG A 145 4.45 -6.64 -18.05
CA ARG A 145 3.05 -6.55 -17.59
C ARG A 145 2.18 -7.66 -18.19
N ALA A 146 2.36 -8.00 -19.47
CA ALA A 146 1.58 -9.05 -20.14
C ALA A 146 1.77 -10.44 -19.51
N LYS A 147 2.90 -10.68 -18.84
CA LYS A 147 3.19 -11.94 -18.13
C LYS A 147 2.55 -12.01 -16.74
N LEU A 148 2.03 -10.91 -16.22
CA LEU A 148 1.45 -10.84 -14.88
C LEU A 148 -0.05 -11.17 -14.92
N GLN A 149 -0.49 -11.99 -13.97
CA GLN A 149 -1.91 -12.14 -13.70
C GLN A 149 -2.49 -10.81 -13.21
N VAL A 150 -3.52 -10.33 -13.91
CA VAL A 150 -4.21 -9.09 -13.55
C VAL A 150 -5.24 -9.39 -12.47
N TYR A 151 -5.10 -8.74 -11.32
CA TYR A 151 -6.16 -8.75 -10.32
C TYR A 151 -7.35 -7.96 -10.85
N ARG A 152 -8.51 -8.61 -10.92
CA ARG A 152 -9.78 -7.95 -11.25
C ARG A 152 -10.59 -7.78 -9.97
N GLN A 153 -10.87 -6.53 -9.63
CA GLN A 153 -11.77 -6.24 -8.52
C GLN A 153 -13.18 -6.70 -8.87
N VAL A 154 -13.83 -7.41 -7.94
CA VAL A 154 -15.19 -7.89 -8.15
C VAL A 154 -16.14 -6.71 -8.09
N GLU A 155 -16.89 -6.49 -9.17
CA GLU A 155 -17.94 -5.47 -9.24
C GLU A 155 -19.11 -5.87 -8.33
N ARG A 156 -19.69 -4.89 -7.65
CA ARG A 156 -20.89 -5.08 -6.82
C ARG A 156 -22.10 -4.52 -7.55
N ALA A 157 -23.23 -5.21 -7.44
CA ALA A 157 -24.49 -4.67 -7.95
C ALA A 157 -24.83 -3.38 -7.19
N MET A 158 -25.32 -2.38 -7.91
CA MET A 158 -25.79 -1.15 -7.29
C MET A 158 -26.97 -1.48 -6.36
N PRO A 159 -26.94 -1.07 -5.08
CA PRO A 159 -28.06 -1.29 -4.18
C PRO A 159 -29.32 -0.60 -4.73
N ALA A 160 -30.47 -1.26 -4.56
CA ALA A 160 -31.75 -0.71 -4.98
C ALA A 160 -32.02 0.60 -4.23
N VAL A 161 -32.38 1.67 -4.97
CA VAL A 161 -32.82 2.92 -4.36
C VAL A 161 -34.18 2.68 -3.74
N GLN A 162 -34.23 2.55 -2.42
CA GLN A 162 -35.49 2.57 -1.69
C GLN A 162 -35.97 4.02 -1.67
N VAL A 163 -36.83 4.37 -2.63
CA VAL A 163 -37.59 5.62 -2.56
C VAL A 163 -38.59 5.45 -1.43
N GLN A 164 -38.27 5.94 -0.23
CA GLN A 164 -39.27 6.12 0.81
C GLN A 164 -40.22 7.21 0.32
N GLY A 165 -41.41 6.77 -0.13
CA GLY A 165 -42.49 7.66 -0.53
C GLY A 165 -42.86 8.57 0.64
N GLN A 166 -42.99 9.87 0.33
CA GLN A 166 -43.61 10.87 1.19
C GLN A 166 -45.11 10.59 1.33
#